data_AF-A0A2P2IDW0-F1
#
_entry.id   AF-A0A2P2IDW0-F1
#
_cell.length_a   1.000
_cell.length_b   1.000
_cell.length_c   1.000
_cell.angle_alpha   90.00
_cell.angle_beta   90.00
_cell.angle_gamma   90.00
#
_symmetry.space_group_name_H-M   'P 1'
#
loop_
_entity.id
_entity.type
_entity.pdbx_description
1 polymer ?
#
loop_
_entity_poly.entity_id
_entity_poly.type
_entity_poly.pdbx_seq_one_letter_code
_entity_poly.pdbx_strand_id
1 'polypeptide(L)'
;YLAFMHMQVDIEEMVVLKGLMIWSFLLPSCSMLITFSKDITLTFSIACALLPLLLTKWRIIKNIPYAIGVIIRGIRYAQEAINNFGVHAVLEREWVRLNVPNVLRLFWILRVANFLVFSVAKHLHELDSFSLFTLLNPVILYSLFKSTLTYGCDTVIALLGMTSIVYYVSHYIGVFFQMLLLTGEDDDRNMGTVSAILFFVLAEQSGLTVLENEKRYIRLCRNFCLLFTAMLYFVHNMVNTVLMSLSASRNPSVYRHARALGVCSILLLLPLSLLYALWSVFTLSTWLLAVSAFSVQVIIKTLVTVLLYT
;
A
#
# COMPACT_ATOMS: atom_id res chain seq x y z
N TYR A 1 -3.71 34.99 -28.34
CA TYR A 1 -3.49 35.10 -29.80
C TYR A 1 -2.20 34.40 -30.25
N LEU A 2 -1.02 34.71 -29.70
CA LEU A 2 0.24 34.03 -30.05
C LEU A 2 0.23 32.49 -29.84
N ALA A 3 -0.39 32.02 -28.75
CA ALA A 3 -0.51 30.57 -28.48
C ALA A 3 -1.44 29.85 -29.48
N PHE A 4 -2.40 30.55 -30.07
CA PHE A 4 -3.35 29.97 -31.05
C PHE A 4 -2.71 29.88 -32.44
N MET A 5 -1.96 30.91 -32.85
CA MET A 5 -1.17 30.90 -34.09
C MET A 5 -0.04 29.85 -34.06
N HIS A 6 0.62 29.64 -32.91
CA HIS A 6 1.64 28.59 -32.79
C HIS A 6 1.04 27.18 -32.90
N MET A 7 -0.17 26.99 -32.36
CA MET A 7 -0.91 25.73 -32.46
C MET A 7 -1.39 25.47 -33.90
N GLN A 8 -1.76 26.51 -34.66
CA GLN A 8 -2.21 26.40 -36.05
C GLN A 8 -1.07 26.07 -37.03
N VAL A 9 0.12 26.66 -36.84
CA VAL A 9 1.33 26.36 -37.63
C VAL A 9 1.83 24.93 -37.38
N ASP A 10 1.72 24.42 -36.15
CA ASP A 10 2.11 23.03 -35.84
C ASP A 10 1.15 21.99 -36.45
N ILE A 11 -0.10 22.35 -36.81
CA ILE A 11 -1.10 21.40 -37.36
C ILE A 11 -0.79 21.03 -38.81
N GLU A 12 -0.43 21.98 -39.67
CA GLU A 12 -0.08 21.70 -41.08
C GLU A 12 1.26 20.93 -41.19
N GLU A 13 2.28 21.34 -40.44
CA GLU A 13 3.53 20.57 -40.32
C GLU A 13 3.26 19.17 -39.77
N MET A 14 2.33 19.00 -38.82
CA MET A 14 1.96 17.67 -38.30
C MET A 14 1.36 16.75 -39.33
N VAL A 15 0.57 17.23 -40.30
CA VAL A 15 -0.06 16.36 -41.31
C VAL A 15 0.99 15.80 -42.26
N VAL A 16 1.89 16.66 -42.76
CA VAL A 16 3.00 16.25 -43.64
C VAL A 16 3.98 15.34 -42.90
N LEU A 17 4.31 15.66 -41.65
CA LEU A 17 5.20 14.85 -40.81
C LEU A 17 4.60 13.48 -40.47
N LYS A 18 3.29 13.42 -40.18
CA LYS A 18 2.56 12.15 -39.94
C LYS A 18 2.57 11.29 -41.20
N GLY A 19 2.33 11.89 -42.37
CA GLY A 19 2.44 11.18 -43.66
C GLY A 19 3.83 10.59 -43.86
N LEU A 20 4.88 11.39 -43.68
CA LEU A 20 6.28 10.95 -43.77
C LEU A 20 6.65 9.84 -42.77
N MET A 21 6.12 9.88 -41.54
CA MET A 21 6.31 8.80 -40.56
C MET A 21 5.62 7.51 -40.98
N ILE A 22 4.38 7.57 -41.47
CA ILE A 22 3.65 6.39 -41.93
C ILE A 22 4.40 5.72 -43.08
N TRP A 23 4.89 6.51 -44.05
CA TRP A 23 5.68 5.99 -45.16
C TRP A 23 7.03 5.41 -44.73
N SER A 24 7.73 6.01 -43.76
CA SER A 24 9.03 5.49 -43.30
C SER A 24 8.92 4.16 -42.53
N PHE A 25 7.79 3.86 -41.90
CA PHE A 25 7.53 2.55 -41.28
C PHE A 25 7.03 1.49 -42.29
N LEU A 26 6.31 1.90 -43.34
CA LEU A 26 5.77 0.97 -44.35
C LEU A 26 6.78 0.57 -45.43
N LEU A 27 7.64 1.51 -45.84
CA LEU A 27 8.60 1.31 -46.93
C LEU A 27 9.57 0.12 -46.74
N PRO A 28 10.13 -0.15 -45.54
CA PRO A 28 10.98 -1.33 -45.30
C PRO A 28 10.21 -2.65 -45.41
N SER A 29 8.94 -2.67 -45.00
CA SER A 29 8.10 -3.87 -45.11
C SER A 29 7.74 -4.15 -46.57
N CYS A 30 7.50 -3.10 -47.36
CA CYS A 30 7.26 -3.20 -48.79
C CYS A 30 8.52 -3.61 -49.57
N SER A 31 9.71 -3.17 -49.16
CA SER A 31 10.98 -3.53 -49.82
C SER A 31 11.40 -4.98 -49.56
N MET A 32 10.87 -5.63 -48.52
CA MET A 32 11.03 -7.08 -48.30
C MET A 32 10.12 -7.94 -49.18
N LEU A 33 8.99 -7.40 -49.65
CA LEU A 33 8.05 -8.11 -50.53
C LEU A 33 8.53 -8.15 -51.99
N ILE A 34 9.36 -7.20 -52.39
CA ILE A 34 9.98 -7.13 -53.72
C ILE A 34 11.39 -7.70 -53.57
N THR A 35 11.72 -8.77 -54.29
CA THR A 35 12.98 -9.54 -54.14
C THR A 35 14.22 -8.74 -54.59
N PHE A 36 14.64 -7.75 -53.80
CA PHE A 36 15.88 -7.00 -53.98
C PHE A 36 17.08 -7.75 -53.37
N SER A 37 18.30 -7.39 -53.82
CA SER A 37 19.55 -7.90 -53.22
C SER A 37 19.65 -7.50 -51.74
N LYS A 38 20.16 -8.42 -50.90
CA LYS A 38 20.21 -8.29 -49.42
C LYS A 38 20.86 -6.98 -48.94
N ASP A 39 21.90 -6.51 -49.62
CA ASP A 39 22.63 -5.29 -49.26
C ASP A 39 21.82 -4.01 -49.51
N ILE A 40 20.98 -4.02 -50.54
CA ILE A 40 20.13 -2.89 -50.91
C ILE A 40 18.96 -2.77 -49.94
N THR A 41 18.34 -3.90 -49.57
CA THR A 41 17.23 -3.94 -48.60
C THR A 41 17.67 -3.48 -47.21
N LEU A 42 18.89 -3.85 -46.79
CA LEU A 42 19.45 -3.45 -45.50
C LEU A 42 19.77 -1.96 -45.46
N THR A 43 20.40 -1.43 -46.51
CA THR A 43 20.71 0.02 -46.61
C THR A 43 19.45 0.87 -46.65
N PHE A 44 18.41 0.41 -47.36
CA PHE A 44 17.12 1.08 -47.44
C PHE A 44 16.39 1.10 -46.10
N SER A 45 16.41 -0.02 -45.37
CA SER A 45 15.81 -0.13 -44.03
C SER A 45 16.48 0.82 -43.03
N ILE A 46 17.82 0.96 -43.10
CA ILE A 46 18.57 1.90 -42.27
C ILE A 46 18.20 3.35 -42.62
N ALA A 47 18.14 3.71 -43.90
CA ALA A 47 17.76 5.05 -44.34
C ALA A 47 16.34 5.43 -43.89
N CYS A 48 15.38 4.50 -44.01
CA CYS A 48 14.02 4.68 -43.54
C CYS A 48 13.94 4.84 -42.01
N ALA A 49 14.76 4.13 -41.23
CA ALA A 49 14.79 4.25 -39.77
C ALA A 49 15.45 5.57 -39.28
N LEU A 50 16.37 6.13 -40.08
CA LEU A 50 17.10 7.36 -39.74
C LEU A 50 16.19 8.60 -39.75
N LEU A 51 15.17 8.61 -40.62
CA LEU A 51 14.23 9.71 -40.76
C LEU A 51 13.36 9.92 -39.50
N PRO A 52 12.65 8.90 -38.94
CA PRO A 52 11.96 9.01 -37.65
C PRO A 52 12.86 9.44 -36.49
N LEU A 53 14.11 8.94 -36.46
CA LEU A 53 15.07 9.30 -35.41
C LEU A 53 15.45 10.78 -35.46
N LEU A 54 15.72 11.33 -36.64
CA LEU A 54 16.01 12.76 -36.80
C LEU A 54 14.81 13.63 -36.44
N LEU A 55 13.60 13.24 -36.85
CA LEU A 55 12.38 14.00 -36.57
C LEU A 55 12.02 14.01 -35.07
N THR A 56 12.11 12.87 -34.39
CA THR A 56 11.89 12.77 -32.95
C THR A 56 12.93 13.58 -32.17
N LYS A 57 14.21 13.47 -32.55
CA LYS A 57 15.31 14.27 -31.97
C LYS A 57 15.08 15.77 -32.16
N TRP A 58 14.74 16.21 -33.37
CA TRP A 58 14.45 17.62 -33.66
C TRP A 58 13.28 18.14 -32.81
N ARG A 59 12.21 17.36 -32.68
CA ARG A 59 11.03 17.73 -31.89
C ARG A 59 11.34 17.81 -30.40
N ILE A 60 12.14 16.89 -29.88
CA ILE A 60 12.61 16.95 -28.49
C ILE A 60 13.42 18.24 -28.27
N ILE A 61 14.39 18.53 -29.14
CA ILE A 61 15.23 19.74 -29.03
C ILE A 61 14.40 21.03 -29.07
N LYS A 62 13.43 21.13 -29.99
CA LYS A 62 12.53 22.28 -30.08
C LYS A 62 11.70 22.48 -28.81
N ASN A 63 11.30 21.39 -28.14
CA ASN A 63 10.44 21.42 -26.95
C ASN A 63 11.19 21.50 -25.62
N ILE A 64 12.52 21.27 -25.58
CA ILE A 64 13.34 21.43 -24.38
C ILE A 64 13.17 22.80 -23.69
N PRO A 65 13.28 23.97 -24.38
CA PRO A 65 13.14 25.27 -23.71
C PRO A 65 11.74 25.47 -23.13
N TYR A 66 10.70 24.95 -23.79
CA TYR A 66 9.34 24.97 -23.27
C TYR A 66 9.20 24.11 -22.00
N ALA A 67 9.73 22.88 -22.03
CA ALA A 67 9.73 21.98 -20.88
C ALA A 67 10.48 22.58 -19.68
N ILE A 68 11.66 23.17 -19.92
CA ILE A 68 12.42 23.90 -18.89
C ILE A 68 11.59 25.07 -18.35
N GLY A 69 10.92 25.85 -19.21
CA GLY A 69 10.05 26.94 -18.79
C GLY A 69 8.88 26.48 -17.91
N VAL A 70 8.27 25.32 -18.22
CA VAL A 70 7.22 24.71 -17.39
C VAL A 70 7.78 24.30 -16.03
N ILE A 71 8.96 23.67 -15.99
CA ILE A 71 9.62 23.25 -14.74
C ILE A 71 9.95 24.46 -13.87
N ILE A 72 10.56 25.52 -14.43
CA ILE A 72 10.91 26.74 -13.67
C ILE A 72 9.66 27.40 -13.11
N ARG A 73 8.57 27.49 -13.88
CA ARG A 73 7.29 28.02 -13.38
C ARG A 73 6.73 27.15 -12.25
N GLY A 74 6.82 25.83 -12.38
CA GLY A 74 6.43 24.89 -11.32
C GLY A 74 7.25 25.06 -10.04
N ILE A 75 8.57 25.23 -10.16
CA ILE A 75 9.46 25.46 -9.01
C ILE A 75 9.16 26.80 -8.34
N ARG A 76 8.98 27.88 -9.11
CA ARG A 76 8.64 29.20 -8.53
C ARG A 76 7.29 29.18 -7.83
N TYR A 77 6.28 28.56 -8.44
CA TYR A 77 4.98 28.35 -7.81
C TYR A 77 5.12 27.55 -6.50
N ALA A 78 5.91 26.48 -6.49
CA ALA A 78 6.15 25.69 -5.28
C ALA A 78 6.90 26.51 -4.22
N GLN A 79 7.89 27.31 -4.59
CA GLN A 79 8.63 28.18 -3.67
C GLN A 79 7.73 29.26 -3.07
N GLU A 80 6.89 29.91 -3.87
CA GLU A 80 5.91 30.88 -3.40
C GLU A 80 4.88 30.23 -2.46
N ALA A 81 4.39 29.04 -2.80
CA ALA A 81 3.49 28.29 -1.93
C ALA A 81 4.16 27.88 -0.61
N ILE A 82 5.43 27.45 -0.64
CA ILE A 82 6.20 27.12 0.56
C ILE A 82 6.45 28.35 1.43
N ASN A 83 6.80 29.49 0.84
CA ASN A 83 7.03 30.73 1.60
C ASN A 83 5.75 31.27 2.26
N ASN A 84 4.60 31.12 1.59
CA ASN A 84 3.34 31.67 2.07
C ASN A 84 2.60 30.73 3.04
N PHE A 85 2.65 29.42 2.82
CA PHE A 85 1.86 28.43 3.57
C PHE A 85 2.70 27.42 4.35
N GLY A 86 4.02 27.41 4.16
CA GLY A 86 4.93 26.41 4.74
C GLY A 86 4.96 25.10 3.97
N VAL A 87 6.05 24.33 4.16
CA VAL A 87 6.28 23.04 3.48
C VAL A 87 5.18 22.02 3.85
N HIS A 88 4.75 22.02 5.12
CA HIS A 88 3.73 21.09 5.61
C HIS A 88 2.40 21.25 4.84
N ALA A 89 1.90 22.48 4.68
CA ALA A 89 0.63 22.74 4.01
C ALA A 89 0.67 22.36 2.52
N VAL A 90 1.80 22.60 1.86
CA VAL A 90 2.00 22.17 0.46
C VAL A 90 2.03 20.64 0.36
N LEU A 91 2.75 19.97 1.26
CA LEU A 91 2.80 18.51 1.31
C LEU A 91 1.42 17.90 1.57
N GLU A 92 0.67 18.41 2.55
CA GLU A 92 -0.68 17.93 2.86
C GLU A 92 -1.62 18.12 1.66
N ARG A 93 -1.55 19.29 1.01
CA ARG A 93 -2.35 19.58 -0.19
C ARG A 93 -2.03 18.61 -1.33
N GLU A 94 -0.75 18.39 -1.62
CA GLU A 94 -0.33 17.46 -2.67
C GLU A 94 -0.62 16.00 -2.29
N TRP A 95 -0.51 15.65 -1.01
CA TRP A 95 -0.82 14.32 -0.49
C TRP A 95 -2.28 13.94 -0.73
N VAL A 96 -3.19 14.87 -0.44
CA VAL A 96 -4.63 14.72 -0.71
C VAL A 96 -4.90 14.74 -2.22
N ARG A 97 -4.33 15.71 -2.95
CA ARG A 97 -4.53 15.84 -4.40
C ARG A 97 -4.10 14.57 -5.18
N LEU A 98 -2.98 13.97 -4.80
CA LEU A 98 -2.45 12.77 -5.45
C LEU A 98 -3.05 11.47 -4.91
N ASN A 99 -3.87 11.52 -3.85
CA ASN A 99 -4.39 10.34 -3.16
C ASN A 99 -3.29 9.33 -2.85
N VAL A 100 -2.15 9.80 -2.32
CA VAL A 100 -0.93 9.01 -2.10
C VAL A 100 -1.21 7.67 -1.41
N PRO A 101 -2.05 7.58 -0.34
CA PRO A 101 -2.36 6.30 0.30
C PRO A 101 -3.02 5.28 -0.64
N ASN A 102 -3.86 5.71 -1.58
CA ASN A 102 -4.52 4.82 -2.54
C ASN A 102 -3.52 4.33 -3.60
N VAL A 103 -2.61 5.19 -4.05
CA VAL A 103 -1.54 4.82 -4.99
C VAL A 103 -0.60 3.79 -4.34
N LEU A 104 -0.19 4.01 -3.10
CA LEU A 104 0.66 3.08 -2.34
C LEU A 104 -0.03 1.73 -2.12
N ARG A 105 -1.34 1.74 -1.85
CA ARG A 105 -2.14 0.51 -1.70
C ARG A 105 -2.20 -0.28 -3.00
N LEU A 106 -2.52 0.38 -4.11
CA LEU A 106 -2.55 -0.26 -5.43
C LEU A 106 -1.18 -0.81 -5.80
N PHE A 107 -0.12 -0.04 -5.57
CA PHE A 107 1.26 -0.48 -5.78
C PHE A 107 1.55 -1.76 -5.00
N TRP A 108 1.23 -1.80 -3.70
CA TRP A 108 1.50 -2.97 -2.88
C TRP A 108 0.70 -4.18 -3.31
N ILE A 109 -0.59 -4.02 -3.61
CA ILE A 109 -1.46 -5.11 -4.08
C ILE A 109 -0.92 -5.69 -5.40
N LEU A 110 -0.56 -4.83 -6.35
CA LEU A 110 0.02 -5.26 -7.63
C LEU A 110 1.36 -5.97 -7.44
N ARG A 111 2.22 -5.45 -6.55
CA ARG A 111 3.51 -6.06 -6.22
C ARG A 111 3.31 -7.45 -5.61
N VAL A 112 2.42 -7.58 -4.63
CA VAL A 112 2.07 -8.86 -4.00
C VAL A 112 1.46 -9.83 -5.00
N ALA A 113 0.55 -9.37 -5.86
CA ALA A 113 -0.03 -10.20 -6.91
C ALA A 113 1.05 -10.72 -7.88
N ASN A 114 2.00 -9.88 -8.29
CA ASN A 114 3.10 -10.29 -9.15
C ASN A 114 3.99 -11.35 -8.48
N PHE A 115 4.34 -11.16 -7.19
CA PHE A 115 5.11 -12.15 -6.45
C PHE A 115 4.36 -13.47 -6.23
N LEU A 116 3.05 -13.41 -6.00
CA LEU A 116 2.20 -14.60 -5.89
C LEU A 116 2.19 -15.37 -7.20
N VAL A 117 1.96 -14.70 -8.33
CA VAL A 117 1.97 -15.33 -9.66
C VAL A 117 3.31 -15.98 -9.95
N PHE A 118 4.42 -15.28 -9.69
CA PHE A 118 5.77 -15.82 -9.89
C PHE A 118 6.04 -17.04 -8.98
N SER A 119 5.67 -16.96 -7.71
CA SER A 119 5.90 -18.05 -6.74
C SER A 119 5.06 -19.29 -7.08
N VAL A 120 3.82 -19.09 -7.50
CA VAL A 120 2.94 -20.18 -7.97
C VAL A 120 3.49 -20.80 -9.26
N ALA A 121 3.91 -19.98 -10.24
CA ALA A 121 4.49 -20.48 -11.48
C ALA A 121 5.76 -21.30 -11.24
N LYS A 122 6.62 -20.86 -10.32
CA LYS A 122 7.82 -21.61 -9.91
C LYS A 122 7.46 -22.97 -9.33
N HIS A 123 6.52 -23.03 -8.39
CA HIS A 123 6.10 -24.29 -7.77
C HIS A 123 5.38 -25.23 -8.74
N LEU A 124 4.63 -24.70 -9.70
CA LEU A 124 4.00 -25.51 -10.76
C LEU A 124 5.05 -26.12 -11.69
N HIS A 125 6.10 -25.37 -12.03
CA HIS A 125 7.20 -25.89 -12.84
C HIS A 125 7.97 -27.01 -12.13
N GLU A 126 8.18 -26.89 -10.81
CA GLU A 126 8.87 -27.92 -10.00
C GLU A 126 8.06 -29.22 -9.88
N LEU A 127 6.74 -29.17 -9.96
CA LEU A 127 5.86 -30.33 -9.72
C LEU A 127 5.42 -31.08 -10.99
N ASP A 128 5.80 -30.61 -12.19
CA ASP A 128 5.53 -31.17 -13.53
C ASP A 128 4.08 -31.65 -13.79
N SER A 129 3.16 -31.27 -12.91
CA SER A 129 1.76 -31.71 -12.88
C SER A 129 0.88 -30.51 -12.52
N PHE A 130 0.07 -30.10 -13.50
CA PHE A 130 -0.87 -29.01 -13.33
C PHE A 130 -2.11 -29.52 -12.58
N SER A 131 -2.04 -29.54 -11.25
CA SER A 131 -3.21 -29.78 -10.42
C SER A 131 -3.47 -28.56 -9.54
N LEU A 132 -4.62 -27.90 -9.70
CA LEU A 132 -5.01 -26.79 -8.82
C LEU A 132 -5.20 -27.27 -7.37
N PHE A 133 -5.48 -28.56 -7.17
CA PHE A 133 -5.66 -29.14 -5.85
C PHE A 133 -4.35 -29.26 -5.06
N THR A 134 -3.20 -29.47 -5.72
CA THR A 134 -1.90 -29.44 -5.04
C THR A 134 -1.56 -28.05 -4.50
N LEU A 135 -2.02 -26.96 -5.15
CA LEU A 135 -1.85 -25.60 -4.62
C LEU A 135 -2.67 -25.33 -3.35
N LEU A 136 -3.74 -26.08 -3.10
CA LEU A 136 -4.50 -26.01 -1.84
C LEU A 136 -3.81 -26.73 -0.67
N ASN A 137 -2.66 -27.37 -0.88
CA ASN A 137 -1.92 -28.01 0.19
C ASN A 137 -1.48 -26.95 1.23
N PRO A 138 -1.79 -27.13 2.53
CA PRO A 138 -1.47 -26.15 3.57
C PRO A 138 0.03 -25.83 3.67
N VAL A 139 0.90 -26.79 3.32
CA VAL A 139 2.37 -26.59 3.35
C VAL A 139 2.80 -25.60 2.26
N ILE A 140 2.26 -25.74 1.05
CA ILE A 140 2.56 -24.84 -0.07
C ILE A 140 1.92 -23.48 0.18
N LEU A 141 0.69 -23.44 0.70
CA LEU A 141 0.03 -22.18 1.04
C LEU A 141 0.81 -21.40 2.11
N TYR A 142 1.37 -22.10 3.11
CA TYR A 142 2.24 -21.49 4.10
C TYR A 142 3.54 -20.95 3.46
N SER A 143 4.19 -21.70 2.55
CA SER A 143 5.41 -21.24 1.89
C SER A 143 5.16 -20.01 1.01
N LEU A 144 4.04 -20.00 0.27
CA LEU A 144 3.59 -18.89 -0.57
C LEU A 144 3.28 -17.66 0.27
N PHE A 145 2.57 -17.82 1.38
CA PHE A 145 2.27 -16.71 2.28
C PHE A 145 3.54 -16.13 2.89
N LYS A 146 4.45 -16.99 3.36
CA LYS A 146 5.74 -16.58 3.94
C LYS A 146 6.60 -15.83 2.92
N SER A 147 6.77 -16.36 1.71
CA SER A 147 7.56 -15.71 0.66
C SER A 147 6.96 -14.36 0.27
N THR A 148 5.65 -14.32 0.01
CA THR A 148 4.94 -13.11 -0.42
C THR A 148 5.03 -11.99 0.60
N LEU A 149 4.82 -12.28 1.89
CA LEU A 149 4.96 -11.27 2.94
C LEU A 149 6.40 -10.76 3.08
N THR A 150 7.39 -11.63 2.92
CA THR A 150 8.82 -11.29 3.08
C THR A 150 9.30 -10.37 1.94
N TYR A 151 8.89 -10.64 0.71
CA TYR A 151 9.18 -9.79 -0.46
C TYR A 151 8.27 -8.55 -0.54
N GLY A 152 7.11 -8.58 0.13
CA GLY A 152 6.19 -7.45 0.25
C GLY A 152 6.66 -6.32 1.17
N CYS A 153 7.79 -6.48 1.87
CA CYS A 153 8.34 -5.48 2.80
C CYS A 153 9.87 -5.28 2.64
N ASP A 154 10.42 -5.61 1.48
CA ASP A 154 11.86 -5.52 1.20
C ASP A 154 12.38 -4.07 1.04
N THR A 155 11.58 -3.21 0.43
CA THR A 155 11.90 -1.81 0.17
C THR A 155 11.06 -0.89 1.05
N VAL A 156 11.57 0.31 1.32
CA VAL A 156 10.84 1.32 2.11
C VAL A 156 9.51 1.69 1.44
N ILE A 157 9.46 1.74 0.11
CA ILE A 157 8.23 2.01 -0.65
C ILE A 157 7.23 0.85 -0.48
N ALA A 158 7.69 -0.41 -0.50
CA ALA A 158 6.82 -1.56 -0.22
C ALA A 158 6.33 -1.56 1.23
N LEU A 159 7.17 -1.15 2.19
CA LEU A 159 6.75 -0.96 3.59
C LEU A 159 5.68 0.12 3.74
N LEU A 160 5.82 1.27 3.06
CA LEU A 160 4.78 2.32 3.00
C LEU A 160 3.50 1.84 2.30
N GLY A 161 3.62 0.97 1.30
CA GLY A 161 2.49 0.26 0.70
C GLY A 161 1.78 -0.61 1.73
N MET A 162 2.53 -1.40 2.50
CA MET A 162 1.99 -2.27 3.54
C MET A 162 1.32 -1.48 4.67
N THR A 163 1.91 -0.35 5.11
CA THR A 163 1.30 0.52 6.12
C THR A 163 -0.02 1.12 5.65
N SER A 164 -0.15 1.44 4.36
CA SER A 164 -1.42 1.93 3.79
C SER A 164 -2.54 0.87 3.79
N ILE A 165 -2.18 -0.41 3.76
CA ILE A 165 -3.11 -1.54 3.88
C ILE A 165 -3.43 -1.80 5.34
N VAL A 166 -2.43 -1.75 6.21
CA VAL A 166 -2.63 -1.79 7.66
C VAL A 166 -3.60 -0.69 8.08
N TYR A 167 -3.40 0.55 7.64
CA TYR A 167 -4.33 1.67 7.84
C TYR A 167 -5.76 1.26 7.48
N TYR A 168 -5.96 0.74 6.27
CA TYR A 168 -7.27 0.37 5.75
C TYR A 168 -7.93 -0.71 6.61
N VAL A 169 -7.24 -1.83 6.82
CA VAL A 169 -7.75 -2.95 7.63
C VAL A 169 -8.08 -2.49 9.05
N SER A 170 -7.20 -1.71 9.67
CA SER A 170 -7.38 -1.18 11.02
C SER A 170 -8.59 -0.25 11.12
N HIS A 171 -8.79 0.61 10.11
CA HIS A 171 -9.94 1.51 10.04
C HIS A 171 -11.25 0.73 9.97
N TYR A 172 -11.35 -0.27 9.08
CA TYR A 172 -12.57 -1.08 8.97
C TYR A 172 -12.83 -1.97 10.19
N ILE A 173 -11.80 -2.47 10.87
CA ILE A 173 -11.96 -3.14 12.17
C ILE A 173 -12.56 -2.17 13.19
N GLY A 174 -12.08 -0.92 13.24
CA GLY A 174 -12.63 0.12 14.10
C GLY A 174 -14.10 0.40 13.80
N VAL A 175 -14.45 0.60 12.53
CA VAL A 175 -15.84 0.80 12.08
C VAL A 175 -16.72 -0.39 12.43
N PHE A 176 -16.21 -1.61 12.29
CA PHE A 176 -16.94 -2.82 12.70
C PHE A 176 -17.28 -2.81 14.20
N PHE A 177 -16.33 -2.46 15.07
CA PHE A 177 -16.61 -2.35 16.51
C PHE A 177 -17.52 -1.15 16.85
N GLN A 178 -17.40 -0.02 16.15
CA GLN A 178 -18.34 1.12 16.28
C GLN A 178 -19.77 0.70 15.95
N MET A 179 -19.95 -0.01 14.83
CA MET A 179 -21.24 -0.54 14.40
C MET A 179 -21.82 -1.52 15.42
N LEU A 180 -20.99 -2.42 15.96
CA LEU A 180 -21.42 -3.38 16.97
C LEU A 180 -21.88 -2.67 18.26
N LEU A 181 -21.14 -1.64 18.68
CA LEU A 181 -21.42 -0.82 19.88
C LEU A 181 -22.50 0.26 19.67
N LEU A 182 -22.99 0.48 18.44
CA LEU A 182 -23.93 1.55 18.09
C LEU A 182 -23.44 2.95 18.51
N THR A 183 -22.13 3.18 18.41
CA THR A 183 -21.54 4.51 18.64
C THR A 183 -21.67 5.32 17.35
N GLY A 184 -22.08 6.60 17.45
CA GLY A 184 -22.20 7.48 16.29
C GLY A 184 -20.87 7.71 15.58
N GLU A 185 -20.92 8.07 14.29
CA GLU A 185 -19.75 8.27 13.43
C GLU A 185 -18.81 9.40 13.91
N ASP A 186 -19.28 10.27 14.81
CA ASP A 186 -18.57 11.47 15.30
C ASP A 186 -17.47 11.20 16.35
N ASP A 187 -17.31 9.97 16.84
CA ASP A 187 -16.21 9.64 17.74
C ASP A 187 -14.95 9.46 16.89
N ASP A 188 -14.24 10.58 16.62
CA ASP A 188 -12.98 10.79 15.85
C ASP A 188 -11.81 9.89 16.30
N ARG A 189 -12.06 8.59 16.32
CA ARG A 189 -11.09 7.57 16.71
C ARG A 189 -10.38 7.11 15.47
N ASN A 190 -9.27 7.77 15.21
CA ASN A 190 -8.34 7.45 14.13
C ASN A 190 -7.54 6.15 14.40
N MET A 191 -8.21 5.05 14.78
CA MET A 191 -7.60 3.73 14.97
C MET A 191 -6.78 3.33 13.74
N GLY A 192 -7.28 3.63 12.54
CA GLY A 192 -6.56 3.45 11.27
C GLY A 192 -5.21 4.17 11.24
N THR A 193 -5.23 5.48 11.45
CA THR A 193 -4.04 6.34 11.37
C THR A 193 -3.00 5.96 12.42
N VAL A 194 -3.42 5.76 13.68
CA VAL A 194 -2.47 5.42 14.75
C VAL A 194 -1.86 4.04 14.53
N SER A 195 -2.66 3.06 14.08
CA SER A 195 -2.15 1.71 13.76
C SER A 195 -1.14 1.73 12.61
N ALA A 196 -1.38 2.54 11.58
CA ALA A 196 -0.45 2.68 10.46
C ALA A 196 0.87 3.33 10.85
N ILE A 197 0.83 4.40 11.66
CA ILE A 197 2.01 5.07 12.19
C ILE A 197 2.79 4.12 13.10
N LEU A 198 2.11 3.45 14.05
CA LEU A 198 2.73 2.49 14.96
C LEU A 198 3.43 1.37 14.19
N PHE A 199 2.75 0.78 13.20
CA PHE A 199 3.33 -0.28 12.38
C PHE A 199 4.57 0.20 11.61
N PHE A 200 4.50 1.39 10.99
CA PHE A 200 5.63 1.97 10.28
C PHE A 200 6.83 2.19 11.20
N VAL A 201 6.61 2.82 12.36
CA VAL A 201 7.66 3.09 13.36
C VAL A 201 8.29 1.79 13.87
N LEU A 202 7.49 0.77 14.20
CA LEU A 202 8.00 -0.53 14.63
C LEU A 202 8.83 -1.23 13.53
N ALA A 203 8.40 -1.14 12.28
CA ALA A 203 9.11 -1.72 11.15
C ALA A 203 10.44 -1.00 10.87
N GLU A 204 10.47 0.32 10.97
CA GLU A 204 11.68 1.12 10.79
C GLU A 204 12.68 0.90 11.95
N GLN A 205 12.23 0.95 13.20
CA GLN A 205 13.07 0.73 14.38
C GLN A 205 13.68 -0.68 14.43
N SER A 206 12.98 -1.67 13.90
CA SER A 206 13.49 -3.04 13.79
C SER A 206 14.41 -3.27 12.58
N GLY A 207 14.60 -2.25 11.73
CA GLY A 207 15.42 -2.33 10.52
C GLY A 207 14.86 -3.31 9.49
N LEU A 208 13.53 -3.48 9.42
CA LEU A 208 12.87 -4.58 8.70
C LEU A 208 13.33 -4.74 7.25
N THR A 209 13.57 -3.64 6.54
CA THR A 209 14.02 -3.63 5.13
C THR A 209 15.46 -4.11 4.95
N VAL A 210 16.31 -3.95 5.96
CA VAL A 210 17.75 -4.29 5.92
C VAL A 210 17.98 -5.77 6.29
N LEU A 211 17.03 -6.40 6.99
CA LEU A 211 17.18 -7.78 7.46
C LEU A 211 17.16 -8.79 6.32
N GLU A 212 17.86 -9.90 6.52
CA GLU A 212 17.77 -11.11 5.68
C GLU A 212 16.34 -11.69 5.67
N ASN A 213 15.95 -12.32 4.56
CA ASN A 213 14.58 -12.79 4.31
C ASN A 213 14.02 -13.68 5.44
N GLU A 214 14.81 -14.60 5.99
CA GLU A 214 14.34 -15.52 7.04
C GLU A 214 14.00 -14.80 8.36
N LYS A 215 14.88 -13.89 8.79
CA LYS A 215 14.70 -13.10 10.01
C LYS A 215 13.63 -12.03 9.82
N ARG A 216 13.49 -11.49 8.60
CA ARG A 216 12.51 -10.47 8.24
C ARG A 216 11.08 -10.95 8.45
N TYR A 217 10.75 -12.16 8.02
CA TYR A 217 9.42 -12.73 8.25
C TYR A 217 9.06 -12.81 9.73
N ILE A 218 9.97 -13.34 10.55
CA ILE A 218 9.76 -13.47 12.00
C ILE A 218 9.56 -12.09 12.64
N ARG A 219 10.36 -11.10 12.25
CA ARG A 219 10.22 -9.71 12.75
C ARG A 219 8.91 -9.06 12.30
N LEU A 220 8.49 -9.29 11.06
CA LEU A 220 7.21 -8.82 10.57
C LEU A 220 6.05 -9.40 11.39
N CYS A 221 6.05 -10.72 11.64
CA CYS A 221 5.04 -11.36 12.50
C CYS A 221 5.03 -10.78 13.92
N ARG A 222 6.22 -10.53 14.49
CA ARG A 222 6.37 -9.89 15.81
C ARG A 222 5.76 -8.48 15.85
N ASN A 223 5.98 -7.70 14.79
CA ASN A 223 5.40 -6.36 14.65
C ASN A 223 3.88 -6.42 14.51
N PHE A 224 3.35 -7.38 13.75
CA PHE A 224 1.89 -7.59 13.63
C PHE A 224 1.24 -8.01 14.94
N CYS A 225 1.89 -8.84 15.76
CA CYS A 225 1.37 -9.21 17.06
C CYS A 225 1.32 -8.00 18.02
N LEU A 226 2.37 -7.17 18.05
CA LEU A 226 2.36 -5.91 18.83
C LEU A 226 1.25 -4.96 18.36
N LEU A 227 1.11 -4.82 17.04
CA LEU A 227 0.05 -4.03 16.43
C LEU A 227 -1.33 -4.56 16.82
N PHE A 228 -1.53 -5.87 16.80
CA PHE A 228 -2.78 -6.51 17.20
C PHE A 228 -3.12 -6.22 18.68
N THR A 229 -2.14 -6.28 19.58
CA THR A 229 -2.35 -5.89 20.98
C THR A 229 -2.72 -4.41 21.10
N ALA A 230 -2.09 -3.51 20.32
CA ALA A 230 -2.45 -2.11 20.28
C ALA A 230 -3.88 -1.89 19.74
N MET A 231 -4.32 -2.67 18.76
CA MET A 231 -5.71 -2.65 18.28
C MET A 231 -6.70 -3.07 19.37
N LEU A 232 -6.41 -4.13 20.12
CA LEU A 232 -7.24 -4.54 21.26
C LEU A 232 -7.33 -3.43 22.31
N TYR A 233 -6.24 -2.71 22.56
CA TYR A 233 -6.24 -1.54 23.43
C TYR A 233 -7.16 -0.43 22.91
N PHE A 234 -7.15 -0.14 21.60
CA PHE A 234 -8.09 0.81 21.00
C PHE A 234 -9.53 0.38 21.21
N VAL A 235 -9.86 -0.87 20.91
CA VAL A 235 -11.22 -1.42 21.08
C VAL A 235 -11.64 -1.38 22.55
N HIS A 236 -10.76 -1.69 23.50
CA HIS A 236 -11.05 -1.52 24.94
C HIS A 236 -11.44 -0.08 25.26
N ASN A 237 -10.69 0.91 24.77
CA ASN A 237 -11.05 2.30 25.02
C ASN A 237 -12.43 2.65 24.44
N MET A 238 -12.83 2.05 23.30
CA MET A 238 -14.16 2.26 22.71
C MET A 238 -15.26 1.72 23.62
N VAL A 239 -15.13 0.45 24.01
CA VAL A 239 -16.09 -0.20 24.89
C VAL A 239 -16.16 0.48 26.25
N ASN A 240 -15.02 0.95 26.78
CA ASN A 240 -14.97 1.66 28.05
C ASN A 240 -15.77 2.97 28.01
N THR A 241 -15.63 3.79 26.96
CA THR A 241 -16.46 5.01 26.80
C THR A 241 -17.96 4.66 26.77
N VAL A 242 -18.34 3.57 26.09
CA VAL A 242 -19.74 3.13 25.97
C VAL A 242 -20.28 2.56 27.28
N LEU A 243 -19.52 1.73 28.00
CA LEU A 243 -19.95 1.17 29.28
C LEU A 243 -20.13 2.25 30.35
N MET A 244 -19.23 3.22 30.40
CA MET A 244 -19.34 4.34 31.35
C MET A 244 -20.56 5.21 31.04
N SER A 245 -20.88 5.46 29.78
CA SER A 245 -22.09 6.21 29.41
C SER A 245 -23.38 5.42 29.65
N LEU A 246 -23.37 4.10 29.42
CA LEU A 246 -24.49 3.21 29.72
C LEU A 246 -24.76 3.07 31.22
N SER A 247 -23.72 3.00 32.04
CA SER A 247 -23.83 2.98 33.50
C SER A 247 -24.44 4.29 34.02
N ALA A 248 -23.94 5.43 33.55
CA ALA A 248 -24.44 6.75 33.95
C ALA A 248 -25.89 7.02 33.50
N SER A 249 -26.28 6.58 32.30
CA SER A 249 -27.62 6.83 31.75
C SER A 249 -28.71 5.89 32.28
N ARG A 250 -28.34 4.86 33.06
CA ARG A 250 -29.25 3.82 33.59
C ARG A 250 -30.24 3.28 32.53
N ASN A 251 -29.75 3.08 31.31
CA ASN A 251 -30.57 2.70 30.18
C ASN A 251 -31.20 1.30 30.39
N PRO A 252 -32.54 1.12 30.24
CA PRO A 252 -33.19 -0.18 30.48
C PRO A 252 -32.97 -1.20 29.35
N SER A 253 -32.35 -0.83 28.22
CA SER A 253 -32.18 -1.74 27.07
C SER A 253 -31.09 -2.79 27.30
N VAL A 254 -31.51 -3.97 27.77
CA VAL A 254 -30.65 -5.16 27.97
C VAL A 254 -29.84 -5.51 26.72
N TYR A 255 -30.38 -5.26 25.52
CA TYR A 255 -29.69 -5.53 24.26
C TYR A 255 -28.40 -4.72 24.06
N ARG A 256 -28.39 -3.44 24.47
CA ARG A 256 -27.20 -2.59 24.36
C ARG A 256 -26.12 -3.04 25.34
N HIS A 257 -26.53 -3.42 26.55
CA HIS A 257 -25.64 -3.96 27.58
C HIS A 257 -25.05 -5.31 27.18
N ALA A 258 -25.86 -6.24 26.65
CA ALA A 258 -25.41 -7.55 26.21
C ALA A 258 -24.37 -7.47 25.08
N ARG A 259 -24.55 -6.53 24.13
CA ARG A 259 -23.56 -6.27 23.06
C ARG A 259 -22.24 -5.76 23.61
N ALA A 260 -22.28 -4.74 24.48
CA ALA A 260 -21.08 -4.17 25.10
C ALA A 260 -20.31 -5.23 25.92
N LEU A 261 -21.02 -6.03 26.71
CA LEU A 261 -20.45 -7.16 27.46
C LEU A 261 -19.94 -8.28 26.54
N GLY A 262 -20.57 -8.49 25.38
CA GLY A 262 -20.09 -9.38 24.33
C GLY A 262 -18.72 -8.95 23.78
N VAL A 263 -18.52 -7.66 23.52
CA VAL A 263 -17.21 -7.14 23.12
C VAL A 263 -16.19 -7.27 24.25
N CYS A 264 -16.58 -7.01 25.50
CA CYS A 264 -15.70 -7.26 26.66
C CYS A 264 -15.25 -8.72 26.76
N SER A 265 -16.16 -9.67 26.51
CA SER A 265 -15.84 -11.10 26.51
C SER A 265 -14.81 -11.43 25.42
N ILE A 266 -14.99 -10.88 24.22
CA ILE A 266 -14.02 -11.00 23.11
C ILE A 266 -12.67 -10.37 23.50
N LEU A 267 -12.67 -9.19 24.13
CA LEU A 267 -11.48 -8.49 24.60
C LEU A 267 -10.73 -9.22 25.73
N LEU A 268 -11.37 -10.14 26.46
CA LEU A 268 -10.69 -11.02 27.42
C LEU A 268 -10.14 -12.27 26.74
N LEU A 269 -10.93 -12.91 25.87
CA LEU A 269 -10.56 -14.16 25.21
C LEU A 269 -9.41 -13.98 24.21
N LEU A 270 -9.44 -12.93 23.38
CA LEU A 270 -8.41 -12.69 22.36
C LEU A 270 -6.99 -12.53 22.93
N PRO A 271 -6.71 -11.62 23.88
CA PRO A 271 -5.36 -11.49 24.43
C PRO A 271 -4.92 -12.73 25.22
N LEU A 272 -5.83 -13.44 25.89
CA LEU A 272 -5.49 -14.72 26.55
C LEU A 272 -5.07 -15.78 25.54
N SER A 273 -5.82 -15.94 24.44
CA SER A 273 -5.48 -16.88 23.37
C SER A 273 -4.15 -16.53 22.69
N LEU A 274 -3.90 -15.23 22.47
CA LEU A 274 -2.64 -14.73 21.93
C LEU A 274 -1.47 -15.06 22.87
N LEU A 275 -1.61 -14.81 24.17
CA LEU A 275 -0.57 -15.12 25.15
C LEU A 275 -0.28 -16.62 25.20
N TYR A 276 -1.31 -17.46 25.26
CA TYR A 276 -1.15 -18.90 25.25
C TYR A 276 -0.41 -19.40 23.99
N ALA A 277 -0.80 -18.90 22.81
CA ALA A 277 -0.16 -19.26 21.55
C ALA A 277 1.30 -18.79 21.48
N LEU A 278 1.61 -17.59 21.96
CA LEU A 278 2.97 -17.06 21.92
C LEU A 278 3.90 -17.75 22.91
N TRP A 279 3.44 -18.01 24.13
CA TRP A 279 4.23 -18.69 25.17
C TRP A 279 4.44 -20.18 24.89
N SER A 280 3.56 -20.83 24.13
CA SER A 280 3.76 -22.23 23.72
C SER A 280 4.77 -22.39 22.58
N VAL A 281 4.97 -21.36 21.75
CA VAL A 281 5.84 -21.43 20.57
C VAL A 281 7.19 -20.76 20.77
N PHE A 282 7.25 -19.65 21.52
CA PHE A 282 8.46 -18.84 21.63
C PHE A 282 9.13 -18.95 23.00
N THR A 283 10.46 -18.96 22.98
CA THR A 283 11.27 -18.82 24.21
C THR A 283 11.20 -17.40 24.76
N LEU A 284 11.54 -17.25 26.04
CA LEU A 284 11.59 -15.96 26.72
C LEU A 284 12.45 -14.95 25.95
N SER A 285 11.86 -13.81 25.58
CA SER A 285 12.54 -12.72 24.87
C SER A 285 11.95 -11.37 25.27
N THR A 286 12.71 -10.29 25.09
CA THR A 286 12.27 -8.91 25.41
C THR A 286 11.00 -8.52 24.67
N TRP A 287 10.86 -8.97 23.42
CA TRP A 287 9.66 -8.74 22.63
C TRP A 287 8.45 -9.52 23.18
N LEU A 288 8.62 -10.79 23.54
CA LEU A 288 7.54 -11.59 24.14
C LEU A 288 7.06 -10.97 25.46
N LEU A 289 8.01 -10.47 26.27
CA LEU A 289 7.72 -9.74 27.49
C LEU A 289 6.91 -8.46 27.21
N ALA A 290 7.29 -7.67 26.20
CA ALA A 290 6.55 -6.46 25.82
C ALA A 290 5.10 -6.77 25.39
N VAL A 291 4.91 -7.75 24.49
CA VAL A 291 3.55 -8.18 24.08
C VAL A 291 2.75 -8.70 25.26
N SER A 292 3.38 -9.44 26.17
CA SER A 292 2.72 -9.95 27.37
C SER A 292 2.29 -8.84 28.33
N ALA A 293 3.14 -7.85 28.57
CA ALA A 293 2.82 -6.70 29.41
C ALA A 293 1.64 -5.90 28.85
N PHE A 294 1.64 -5.61 27.55
CA PHE A 294 0.52 -4.91 26.91
C PHE A 294 -0.77 -5.74 26.91
N SER A 295 -0.68 -7.05 26.69
CA SER A 295 -1.86 -7.93 26.71
C SER A 295 -2.46 -8.04 28.12
N VAL A 296 -1.62 -8.20 29.15
CA VAL A 296 -2.06 -8.20 30.56
C VAL A 296 -2.65 -6.85 30.94
N GLN A 297 -2.07 -5.74 30.49
CA GLN A 297 -2.64 -4.41 30.71
C GLN A 297 -4.06 -4.30 30.15
N VAL A 298 -4.31 -4.78 28.93
CA VAL A 298 -5.66 -4.78 28.33
C VAL A 298 -6.62 -5.69 29.10
N ILE A 299 -6.17 -6.87 29.54
CA ILE A 299 -6.99 -7.79 30.35
C ILE A 299 -7.40 -7.13 31.67
N ILE A 300 -6.44 -6.59 32.43
CA ILE A 300 -6.72 -5.93 33.71
C ILE A 300 -7.65 -4.73 33.51
N LYS A 301 -7.37 -3.88 32.51
CA LYS A 301 -8.24 -2.75 32.19
C LYS A 301 -9.67 -3.19 31.85
N THR A 302 -9.83 -4.27 31.07
CA THR A 302 -11.15 -4.78 30.71
C THR A 302 -11.89 -5.35 31.93
N LEU A 303 -11.20 -6.08 32.80
CA LEU A 303 -11.78 -6.59 34.05
C LEU A 303 -12.24 -5.45 34.97
N VAL A 304 -11.41 -4.43 35.16
CA VAL A 304 -11.76 -3.24 35.96
C VAL A 304 -12.96 -2.51 35.37
N THR A 305 -13.01 -2.32 34.04
CA THR A 305 -14.16 -1.69 33.38
C THR A 305 -15.45 -2.50 33.60
N VAL A 306 -15.40 -3.84 33.51
CA VAL A 306 -16.57 -4.69 33.76
C VAL A 306 -17.02 -4.61 35.22
N LEU A 307 -16.06 -4.65 36.17
CA LEU A 307 -16.35 -4.56 37.62
C LEU A 307 -16.96 -3.21 38.03
N LEU A 308 -16.54 -2.11 37.41
CA LEU A 308 -17.12 -0.79 37.66
C LEU A 308 -18.52 -0.63 37.06
N TYR A 309 -18.83 -1.44 36.04
CA TYR A 309 -20.11 -1.39 35.34
C TYR A 309 -21.20 -2.23 36.05
N THR A 310 -20.83 -3.38 36.63
CA THR A 310 -21.73 -4.24 37.43
C THR A 310 -22.16 -3.57 38.73
#